data_AF-A0AAJ1ZXK5-F1
#
_entry.id   AF-A0AAJ1ZXK5-F1
#
_cell.length_a   1.000
_cell.length_b   1.000
_cell.length_c   1.000
_cell.angle_alpha   90.00
_cell.angle_beta   90.00
_cell.angle_gamma   90.00
#
_symmetry.space_group_name_H-M   'P 1'
#
loop_
_entity.id
_entity.type
_entity.pdbx_description
1 polymer ?
#
loop_
_entity_poly.entity_id
_entity_poly.type
_entity_poly.pdbx_seq_one_letter_code
_entity_poly.pdbx_strand_id
1 'polypeptide(L)'
;MKRLFVLALAAFTSVAFGATTIPPSLVSPAGSTAGQAIISNGPSIPPAWGTVTLGGVSGTLAIANGGTGATSAATALSNLGAAPLASPTFTGTPAAPTPGVVANSTTLATTAWVRLLLASPPSWGNTTAAPIFATTLSATGLITPSSTAGIKGTTTNDSAQAGSIGEFPTPTNLSAVSLTSGTAANVSSASLTAGDYDVECTANFVPAATTTFGNIEIGVSTTSATQPGLGGYQLIQAPLNTGVRQTIKSGAVRILLASTTTVYCVATSVFGASTMTADGFMRVRRVR
;
A
#
# COMPACT_ATOMS: atom_id res chain seq x y z
N MET A 1 -85.51 58.72 -79.76
CA MET A 1 -84.93 58.86 -78.39
C MET A 1 -84.83 57.57 -77.58
N LYS A 2 -85.65 56.52 -77.79
CA LYS A 2 -85.58 55.26 -77.02
C LYS A 2 -84.41 54.31 -77.38
N ARG A 3 -83.86 54.37 -78.60
CA ARG A 3 -82.80 53.45 -79.06
C ARG A 3 -81.38 53.82 -78.61
N LEU A 4 -81.10 55.10 -78.35
CA LEU A 4 -79.80 55.54 -77.80
C LEU A 4 -79.65 55.22 -76.30
N PHE A 5 -80.74 55.25 -75.53
CA PHE A 5 -80.70 54.98 -74.09
C PHE A 5 -80.41 53.50 -73.79
N VAL A 6 -80.89 52.60 -74.64
CA VAL A 6 -80.65 51.15 -74.52
C VAL A 6 -79.20 50.79 -74.84
N LEU A 7 -78.58 51.47 -75.81
CA LEU A 7 -77.16 51.30 -76.15
C LEU A 7 -76.24 51.83 -75.04
N ALA A 8 -76.57 52.95 -74.41
CA ALA A 8 -75.82 53.48 -73.26
C ALA A 8 -75.96 52.57 -72.02
N LEU A 9 -77.14 52.00 -71.78
CA LEU A 9 -77.37 51.08 -70.66
C LEU A 9 -76.73 49.69 -70.88
N ALA A 10 -76.66 49.23 -72.13
CA ALA A 10 -75.91 48.03 -72.51
C ALA A 10 -74.39 48.23 -72.35
N ALA A 11 -73.86 49.42 -72.66
CA ALA A 11 -72.44 49.75 -72.46
C ALA A 11 -72.08 49.89 -70.96
N PHE A 12 -73.00 50.40 -70.14
CA PHE A 12 -72.79 50.52 -68.69
C PHE A 12 -72.89 49.17 -67.96
N THR A 13 -73.61 48.19 -68.52
CA THR A 13 -73.69 46.83 -67.98
C THR A 13 -72.56 45.92 -68.48
N SER A 14 -71.80 46.33 -69.51
CA SER A 14 -70.62 45.61 -70.00
C SER A 14 -69.31 45.95 -69.28
N VAL A 15 -69.34 46.78 -68.23
CA VAL A 15 -68.18 46.91 -67.33
C VAL A 15 -68.15 45.64 -66.50
N ALA A 16 -67.54 44.61 -67.06
CA ALA A 16 -67.34 43.33 -66.41
C ALA A 16 -66.69 43.57 -65.05
N PHE A 17 -67.39 43.19 -63.98
CA PHE A 17 -66.77 42.97 -62.68
C PHE A 17 -65.76 41.83 -62.86
N GLY A 18 -64.50 42.17 -63.10
CA GLY A 18 -63.41 41.22 -63.02
C GLY A 18 -63.34 40.70 -61.60
N ALA A 19 -63.89 39.52 -61.34
CA ALA A 19 -63.69 38.82 -60.09
C ALA A 19 -62.17 38.60 -59.94
N THR A 20 -61.54 39.30 -59.00
CA THR A 20 -60.13 39.10 -58.69
C THR A 20 -59.98 37.67 -58.19
N THR A 21 -59.39 36.79 -58.99
CA THR A 21 -59.06 35.40 -58.63
C THR A 21 -57.92 35.33 -57.62
N ILE A 22 -57.28 36.46 -57.34
CA ILE A 22 -56.26 36.61 -56.31
C ILE A 22 -56.98 37.08 -55.04
N PRO A 23 -57.03 36.26 -53.98
CA PRO A 23 -57.59 36.72 -52.71
C PRO A 23 -56.86 37.99 -52.25
N PRO A 24 -57.55 38.97 -51.64
CA PRO A 24 -56.91 40.17 -51.11
C PRO A 24 -55.75 39.75 -50.19
N SER A 25 -54.52 40.15 -50.49
CA SER A 25 -53.37 39.82 -49.65
C SER A 25 -53.53 40.51 -48.31
N LEU A 26 -53.54 39.72 -47.22
CA LEU A 26 -53.75 40.25 -45.86
C LEU A 26 -52.64 41.22 -45.41
N VAL A 27 -51.47 41.21 -46.07
CA VAL A 27 -50.31 42.09 -45.82
C VAL A 27 -49.55 42.34 -47.13
N SER A 28 -48.80 43.44 -47.26
CA SER A 28 -48.00 43.73 -48.46
C SER A 28 -46.83 42.73 -48.62
N PRO A 29 -46.47 42.31 -49.85
CA PRO A 29 -45.28 41.47 -50.08
C PRO A 29 -43.95 42.20 -49.87
N ALA A 30 -43.97 43.54 -49.79
CA ALA A 30 -42.78 44.37 -49.68
C ALA A 30 -42.01 44.05 -48.39
N GLY A 31 -40.76 43.63 -48.53
CA GLY A 31 -39.89 43.25 -47.40
C GLY A 31 -39.94 41.79 -46.98
N SER A 32 -40.72 40.94 -47.67
CA SER A 32 -40.73 39.48 -47.40
C SER A 32 -39.44 38.81 -47.87
N THR A 33 -38.86 37.98 -47.01
CA THR A 33 -37.67 37.15 -47.24
C THR A 33 -37.93 35.71 -46.80
N ALA A 34 -37.17 34.75 -47.34
CA ALA A 34 -37.32 33.35 -46.99
C ALA A 34 -37.09 33.10 -45.48
N GLY A 35 -37.96 32.30 -44.85
CA GLY A 35 -37.89 31.98 -43.42
C GLY A 35 -38.72 32.88 -42.50
N GLN A 36 -39.46 33.85 -43.06
CA GLN A 36 -40.40 34.68 -42.31
C GLN A 36 -41.81 34.10 -42.27
N ALA A 37 -42.57 34.45 -41.24
CA ALA A 37 -44.01 34.20 -41.15
C ALA A 37 -44.77 35.52 -40.98
N ILE A 38 -46.09 35.49 -41.17
CA ILE A 38 -46.96 36.61 -40.80
C ILE A 38 -47.20 36.52 -39.28
N ILE A 39 -46.78 37.54 -38.55
CA ILE A 39 -46.89 37.60 -37.09
C ILE A 39 -48.01 38.58 -36.71
N SER A 40 -48.87 38.18 -35.77
CA SER A 40 -49.87 39.08 -35.19
C SER A 40 -49.22 40.00 -34.16
N ASN A 41 -49.42 41.31 -34.30
CA ASN A 41 -48.86 42.32 -33.42
C ASN A 41 -49.90 42.85 -32.40
N GLY A 42 -50.93 42.05 -32.11
CA GLY A 42 -52.05 42.44 -31.27
C GLY A 42 -53.21 43.08 -32.04
N PRO A 43 -54.26 43.56 -31.34
CA PRO A 43 -55.54 43.93 -31.96
C PRO A 43 -55.52 45.27 -32.71
N SER A 44 -54.50 46.11 -32.48
CA SER A 44 -54.45 47.49 -32.94
C SER A 44 -53.28 47.80 -33.89
N ILE A 45 -52.48 46.78 -34.25
CA ILE A 45 -51.36 46.91 -35.19
C ILE A 45 -51.54 45.86 -36.29
N PRO A 46 -51.50 46.25 -37.59
CA PRO A 46 -51.60 45.30 -38.69
C PRO A 46 -50.53 44.20 -38.59
N PRO A 47 -50.86 42.94 -38.91
CA PRO A 47 -49.87 41.87 -39.02
C PRO A 47 -48.75 42.24 -39.99
N ALA A 48 -47.53 41.77 -39.72
CA ALA A 48 -46.35 42.08 -40.53
C ALA A 48 -45.49 40.83 -40.74
N TRP A 49 -44.61 40.87 -41.76
CA TRP A 49 -43.56 39.88 -41.94
C TRP A 49 -42.53 40.00 -40.82
N GLY A 50 -42.26 38.88 -40.15
CA GLY A 50 -41.27 38.83 -39.09
C GLY A 50 -40.62 37.46 -38.96
N THR A 51 -39.53 37.40 -38.21
CA THR A 51 -38.90 36.14 -37.84
C THR A 51 -39.76 35.43 -36.81
N VAL A 52 -40.03 34.14 -37.02
CA VAL A 52 -40.65 33.31 -35.98
C VAL A 52 -39.63 33.16 -34.87
N THR A 53 -39.80 33.91 -33.78
CA THR A 53 -39.00 33.73 -32.59
C THR A 53 -39.43 32.45 -31.90
N LEU A 54 -38.48 31.68 -31.35
CA LEU A 54 -38.79 30.48 -30.56
C LEU A 54 -39.42 30.83 -29.18
N GLY A 55 -39.76 32.10 -28.96
CA GLY A 55 -40.43 32.59 -27.75
C GLY A 55 -41.88 32.14 -27.73
N GLY A 56 -42.11 30.90 -27.28
CA GLY A 56 -43.46 30.32 -27.15
C GLY A 56 -43.58 28.87 -27.59
N VAL A 57 -42.52 28.24 -28.09
CA VAL A 57 -42.54 26.79 -28.34
C VAL A 57 -42.54 26.06 -27.00
N SER A 58 -43.72 25.61 -26.55
CA SER A 58 -43.85 24.71 -25.40
C SER A 58 -43.65 23.26 -25.89
N GLY A 59 -42.55 22.62 -25.48
CA GLY A 59 -42.23 21.25 -25.87
C GLY A 59 -40.72 20.97 -25.96
N THR A 60 -40.37 19.76 -26.38
CA THR A 60 -38.97 19.34 -26.57
C THR A 60 -38.47 19.78 -27.95
N LEU A 61 -37.55 20.73 -28.00
CA LEU A 61 -36.76 21.00 -29.22
C LEU A 61 -35.68 19.92 -29.34
N ALA A 62 -35.47 19.35 -30.52
CA ALA A 62 -34.43 18.36 -30.71
C ALA A 62 -33.04 18.98 -30.45
N ILE A 63 -32.10 18.21 -29.88
CA ILE A 63 -30.73 18.69 -29.60
C ILE A 63 -30.05 19.20 -30.88
N ALA A 64 -30.27 18.51 -32.01
CA ALA A 64 -29.75 18.91 -33.32
C ALA A 64 -30.24 20.30 -33.78
N ASN A 65 -31.36 20.77 -33.23
CA ASN A 65 -31.96 22.07 -33.52
C ASN A 65 -31.76 23.08 -32.35
N GLY A 66 -30.83 22.82 -31.42
CA GLY A 66 -30.52 23.74 -30.31
C GLY A 66 -31.31 23.49 -29.02
N GLY A 67 -31.96 22.33 -28.88
CA GLY A 67 -32.81 21.96 -27.74
C GLY A 67 -32.12 21.77 -26.38
N THR A 68 -30.92 22.28 -26.18
CA THR A 68 -30.23 22.23 -24.89
C THR A 68 -30.70 23.32 -23.93
N GLY A 69 -31.51 24.30 -24.38
CA GLY A 69 -31.98 25.40 -23.54
C GLY A 69 -30.85 26.32 -23.06
N ALA A 70 -29.73 26.34 -23.78
CA ALA A 70 -28.51 27.04 -23.39
C ALA A 70 -28.03 27.98 -24.51
N THR A 71 -27.51 29.15 -24.13
CA THR A 71 -26.87 30.12 -25.05
C THR A 71 -25.35 29.98 -25.08
N SER A 72 -24.78 29.04 -24.31
CA SER A 72 -23.34 28.77 -24.24
C SER A 72 -23.06 27.27 -24.30
N ALA A 73 -21.88 26.90 -24.81
CA ALA A 73 -21.44 25.50 -24.86
C ALA A 73 -21.34 24.87 -23.46
N ALA A 74 -20.87 25.62 -22.46
CA ALA A 74 -20.73 25.13 -21.09
C ALA A 74 -22.09 24.77 -20.47
N THR A 75 -23.09 25.66 -20.61
CA THR A 75 -24.45 25.38 -20.11
C THR A 75 -25.11 24.25 -20.91
N ALA A 76 -24.87 24.18 -22.22
CA ALA A 76 -25.39 23.09 -23.05
C ALA A 76 -24.84 21.72 -22.61
N LEU A 77 -23.53 21.62 -22.37
CA LEU A 77 -22.87 20.40 -21.87
C LEU A 77 -23.40 20.00 -20.49
N SER A 78 -23.60 20.98 -19.59
CA SER A 78 -24.19 20.73 -18.27
C SER A 78 -25.62 20.19 -18.37
N ASN A 79 -26.46 20.78 -19.25
CA ASN A 79 -27.84 20.35 -19.45
C ASN A 79 -27.93 18.94 -20.06
N LEU A 80 -26.90 18.53 -20.82
CA LEU A 80 -26.75 17.18 -21.34
C LEU A 80 -26.14 16.18 -20.34
N GLY A 81 -25.72 16.64 -19.16
CA GLY A 81 -25.04 15.80 -18.15
C GLY A 81 -23.63 15.37 -18.56
N ALA A 82 -22.97 16.10 -19.48
CA ALA A 82 -21.59 15.83 -19.86
C ALA A 82 -20.62 16.17 -18.72
N ALA A 83 -19.52 15.43 -18.62
CA ALA A 83 -18.46 15.73 -17.66
C ALA A 83 -17.74 17.04 -18.04
N PRO A 84 -17.42 17.93 -17.08
CA PRO A 84 -16.70 19.16 -17.36
C PRO A 84 -15.26 18.86 -17.80
N LEU A 85 -14.69 19.74 -18.63
CA LEU A 85 -13.31 19.58 -19.13
C LEU A 85 -12.27 19.73 -18.00
N ALA A 86 -12.46 20.72 -17.15
CA ALA A 86 -11.59 20.97 -16.01
C ALA A 86 -12.14 20.24 -14.77
N SER A 87 -11.30 19.42 -14.16
CA SER A 87 -11.59 18.72 -12.89
C SER A 87 -12.92 17.96 -12.87
N PRO A 88 -13.19 17.06 -13.85
CA PRO A 88 -14.38 16.21 -13.79
C PRO A 88 -14.35 15.26 -12.58
N THR A 89 -15.48 15.15 -11.90
CA THR A 89 -15.75 14.02 -11.00
C THR A 89 -16.55 12.98 -11.77
N PHE A 90 -15.94 11.85 -12.11
CA PHE A 90 -16.65 10.75 -12.75
C PHE A 90 -17.52 9.98 -11.75
N THR A 91 -18.71 9.58 -12.16
CA THR A 91 -19.64 8.75 -11.37
C THR A 91 -19.86 7.39 -12.05
N GLY A 92 -20.39 6.39 -11.32
CA GLY A 92 -20.60 5.04 -11.86
C GLY A 92 -19.30 4.24 -11.99
N THR A 93 -19.15 3.48 -13.09
CA THR A 93 -17.93 2.71 -13.43
C THR A 93 -17.28 3.26 -14.70
N PRO A 94 -16.43 4.29 -14.61
CA PRO A 94 -15.80 4.91 -15.77
C PRO A 94 -14.90 3.92 -16.52
N ALA A 95 -15.05 3.86 -17.84
CA ALA A 95 -14.18 3.06 -18.69
C ALA A 95 -13.11 3.96 -19.33
N ALA A 96 -11.87 3.48 -19.36
CA ALA A 96 -10.77 4.09 -20.11
C ALA A 96 -9.96 2.98 -20.80
N PRO A 97 -9.25 3.28 -21.90
CA PRO A 97 -8.33 2.34 -22.52
C PRO A 97 -7.28 1.88 -21.51
N THR A 98 -6.97 0.59 -21.48
CA THR A 98 -5.93 0.04 -20.59
C THR A 98 -4.55 0.30 -21.21
N PRO A 99 -3.69 1.12 -20.58
CA PRO A 99 -2.34 1.35 -21.10
C PRO A 99 -1.47 0.09 -21.05
N GLY A 100 -0.31 0.10 -21.72
CA GLY A 100 0.72 -0.93 -21.53
C GLY A 100 1.34 -0.84 -20.13
N VAL A 101 1.84 -1.96 -19.60
CA VAL A 101 2.40 -2.06 -18.23
C VAL A 101 3.62 -1.17 -17.95
N VAL A 102 4.28 -0.65 -18.99
CA VAL A 102 5.42 0.26 -18.88
C VAL A 102 5.06 1.74 -19.12
N ALA A 103 3.77 2.07 -19.23
CA ALA A 103 3.32 3.42 -19.56
C ALA A 103 3.72 4.44 -18.46
N ASN A 104 4.42 5.49 -18.87
CA ASN A 104 4.85 6.63 -18.06
C ASN A 104 4.39 7.96 -18.68
N SER A 105 3.10 8.06 -18.99
CA SER A 105 2.50 9.19 -19.71
C SER A 105 1.31 9.77 -18.93
N THR A 106 0.62 10.74 -19.54
CA THR A 106 -0.58 11.38 -18.98
C THR A 106 -1.87 10.57 -19.15
N THR A 107 -1.79 9.31 -19.60
CA THR A 107 -2.97 8.43 -19.71
C THR A 107 -3.49 8.00 -18.35
N LEU A 108 -4.81 7.84 -18.22
CA LEU A 108 -5.44 7.35 -16.99
C LEU A 108 -5.02 5.90 -16.67
N ALA A 109 -4.69 5.66 -15.40
CA ALA A 109 -4.43 4.31 -14.91
C ALA A 109 -5.76 3.57 -14.65
N THR A 110 -6.02 2.50 -15.40
CA THR A 110 -7.19 1.63 -15.18
C THR A 110 -6.91 0.60 -14.08
N THR A 111 -7.97 0.05 -13.46
CA THR A 111 -7.81 -1.05 -12.47
C THR A 111 -7.18 -2.29 -13.10
N ALA A 112 -7.45 -2.56 -14.39
CA ALA A 112 -6.78 -3.62 -15.14
C ALA A 112 -5.27 -3.36 -15.28
N TRP A 113 -4.87 -2.13 -15.59
CA TRP A 113 -3.46 -1.74 -15.63
C TRP A 113 -2.78 -1.93 -14.28
N VAL A 114 -3.41 -1.47 -13.19
CA VAL A 114 -2.88 -1.65 -11.82
C VAL A 114 -2.72 -3.12 -11.49
N ARG A 115 -3.70 -3.97 -11.83
CA ARG A 115 -3.59 -5.42 -11.59
C ARG A 115 -2.46 -6.07 -12.39
N LEU A 116 -2.27 -5.69 -13.65
CA LEU A 116 -1.18 -6.19 -14.49
C LEU A 116 0.18 -5.73 -13.97
N LEU A 117 0.28 -4.46 -13.56
CA LEU A 117 1.47 -3.91 -12.94
C LEU A 117 1.79 -4.65 -11.63
N LEU A 118 0.81 -4.98 -10.80
CA LEU A 118 1.07 -5.71 -9.55
C LEU A 118 1.36 -7.22 -9.76
N ALA A 119 0.86 -7.81 -10.84
CA ALA A 119 1.13 -9.22 -11.17
C ALA A 119 2.51 -9.45 -11.79
N SER A 120 3.02 -8.45 -12.51
CA SER A 120 4.38 -8.41 -13.05
C SER A 120 4.97 -7.04 -12.74
N PRO A 121 5.24 -6.73 -11.45
CA PRO A 121 5.80 -5.45 -11.11
C PRO A 121 7.10 -5.30 -11.87
N PRO A 122 7.33 -4.17 -12.58
CA PRO A 122 8.69 -3.81 -12.88
C PRO A 122 9.41 -3.88 -11.55
N SER A 123 10.47 -4.68 -11.47
CA SER A 123 11.21 -4.95 -10.24
C SER A 123 11.29 -3.65 -9.45
N TRP A 124 10.57 -3.58 -8.31
CA TRP A 124 10.53 -2.37 -7.50
C TRP A 124 11.97 -2.04 -7.13
N GLY A 125 12.56 -1.03 -7.80
CA GLY A 125 13.98 -0.68 -7.65
C GLY A 125 14.95 -0.95 -8.82
N ASN A 126 14.53 -1.12 -10.08
CA ASN A 126 15.45 -1.08 -11.23
C ASN A 126 14.80 -0.34 -12.40
N THR A 127 15.07 0.94 -12.63
CA THR A 127 16.37 1.49 -13.08
C THR A 127 16.94 2.62 -12.22
N THR A 128 16.27 2.92 -11.11
CA THR A 128 16.77 3.77 -10.02
C THR A 128 16.37 3.07 -8.73
N ALA A 129 17.31 2.70 -7.87
CA ALA A 129 17.02 2.03 -6.61
C ALA A 129 16.10 2.92 -5.76
N ALA A 130 14.81 2.58 -5.72
CA ALA A 130 13.84 3.24 -4.85
C ALA A 130 13.60 2.32 -3.65
N PRO A 131 13.82 2.78 -2.41
CA PRO A 131 13.54 1.99 -1.22
C PRO A 131 12.04 1.68 -1.13
N ILE A 132 11.70 0.45 -0.76
CA ILE A 132 10.35 0.10 -0.34
C ILE A 132 10.22 0.53 1.12
N PHE A 133 9.39 1.54 1.40
CA PHE A 133 9.06 1.95 2.77
C PHE A 133 7.89 1.11 3.28
N ALA A 134 8.19 -0.03 3.91
CA ALA A 134 7.20 -0.90 4.55
C ALA A 134 7.58 -1.18 6.01
N THR A 135 6.60 -1.22 6.90
CA THR A 135 6.79 -1.61 8.32
C THR A 135 6.89 -3.12 8.49
N THR A 136 6.40 -3.90 7.53
CA THR A 136 6.49 -5.37 7.54
C THR A 136 6.64 -5.89 6.12
N LEU A 137 7.52 -6.86 5.92
CA LEU A 137 7.67 -7.61 4.68
C LEU A 137 7.15 -9.04 4.91
N SER A 138 6.01 -9.38 4.33
CA SER A 138 5.47 -10.74 4.33
C SER A 138 5.64 -11.34 2.94
N ALA A 139 6.37 -12.45 2.85
CA ALA A 139 6.57 -13.21 1.62
C ALA A 139 6.07 -14.63 1.84
N THR A 140 5.30 -15.16 0.90
CA THR A 140 4.85 -16.56 0.91
C THR A 140 5.95 -17.53 0.47
N GLY A 141 7.07 -17.01 -0.04
CA GLY A 141 8.23 -17.76 -0.50
C GLY A 141 9.55 -17.19 0.03
N LEU A 142 10.66 -17.72 -0.49
CA LEU A 142 12.00 -17.33 -0.07
C LEU A 142 12.31 -15.87 -0.42
N ILE A 143 12.71 -15.09 0.57
CA ILE A 143 13.35 -13.79 0.34
C ILE A 143 14.78 -14.08 -0.11
N THR A 144 15.12 -13.71 -1.36
CA THR A 144 16.48 -13.84 -1.91
C THR A 144 17.12 -12.47 -2.00
N PRO A 145 17.95 -12.05 -1.02
CA PRO A 145 18.61 -10.75 -1.04
C PRO A 145 19.60 -10.65 -2.21
N SER A 146 19.99 -9.42 -2.55
CA SER A 146 21.06 -9.18 -3.52
C SER A 146 22.34 -9.94 -3.13
N SER A 147 22.96 -10.66 -4.05
CA SER A 147 24.27 -11.31 -3.83
C SER A 147 25.41 -10.32 -3.61
N THR A 148 25.25 -9.06 -4.03
CA THR A 148 26.24 -7.99 -3.85
C THR A 148 26.00 -7.21 -2.57
N ALA A 149 24.75 -6.81 -2.30
CA ALA A 149 24.42 -5.94 -1.16
C ALA A 149 23.96 -6.69 0.11
N GLY A 150 23.44 -7.90 -0.02
CA GLY A 150 22.91 -8.73 1.06
C GLY A 150 21.70 -8.11 1.77
N ILE A 151 21.40 -8.62 2.97
CA ILE A 151 20.55 -7.95 3.97
C ILE A 151 21.48 -7.10 4.82
N LYS A 152 21.27 -5.78 4.83
CA LYS A 152 22.01 -4.87 5.71
C LYS A 152 21.28 -4.72 7.04
N GLY A 153 22.02 -4.83 8.14
CA GLY A 153 21.55 -4.39 9.45
C GLY A 153 21.53 -2.85 9.54
N THR A 154 21.19 -2.33 10.71
CA THR A 154 21.30 -0.90 11.00
C THR A 154 22.77 -0.48 11.04
N THR A 155 23.06 0.77 10.67
CA THR A 155 24.40 1.38 10.82
C THR A 155 24.57 2.07 12.19
N THR A 156 23.53 2.07 13.01
CA THR A 156 23.52 2.63 14.36
C THR A 156 24.00 1.56 15.35
N ASN A 157 24.46 1.98 16.53
CA ASN A 157 24.88 1.08 17.60
C ASN A 157 23.68 0.53 18.43
N ASP A 158 22.55 0.26 17.78
CA ASP A 158 21.35 -0.27 18.41
C ASP A 158 21.32 -1.80 18.43
N SER A 159 20.59 -2.36 19.40
CA SER A 159 20.39 -3.80 19.51
C SER A 159 19.15 -4.23 18.75
N ALA A 160 19.17 -5.44 18.20
CA ALA A 160 17.97 -6.07 17.66
C ALA A 160 16.88 -6.12 18.74
N GLN A 161 15.66 -5.74 18.35
CA GLN A 161 14.51 -5.74 19.25
C GLN A 161 14.17 -7.17 19.70
N ALA A 162 13.53 -7.30 20.87
CA ALA A 162 13.08 -8.59 21.38
C ALA A 162 12.20 -9.34 20.34
N GLY A 163 12.46 -10.63 20.14
CA GLY A 163 11.82 -11.45 19.11
C GLY A 163 12.40 -11.30 17.70
N SER A 164 13.38 -10.41 17.47
CA SER A 164 14.01 -10.28 16.14
C SER A 164 15.21 -11.21 16.00
N ILE A 165 15.53 -11.59 14.75
CA ILE A 165 16.81 -12.28 14.47
C ILE A 165 17.96 -11.40 14.95
N GLY A 166 18.90 -12.01 15.65
CA GLY A 166 20.05 -11.33 16.22
C GLY A 166 19.79 -10.67 17.57
N GLU A 167 18.60 -10.79 18.16
CA GLU A 167 18.34 -10.44 19.57
C GLU A 167 19.43 -11.06 20.45
N PHE A 168 19.93 -10.27 21.40
CA PHE A 168 21.00 -10.66 22.32
C PHE A 168 20.54 -10.45 23.78
N PRO A 169 19.79 -11.42 24.36
CA PRO A 169 19.29 -11.32 25.72
C PRO A 169 20.41 -11.22 26.75
N THR A 170 20.24 -10.36 27.75
CA THR A 170 21.23 -10.17 28.80
C THR A 170 21.21 -11.35 29.79
N PRO A 171 22.34 -12.05 30.01
CA PRO A 171 22.43 -13.09 31.02
C PRO A 171 22.44 -12.51 32.44
N THR A 172 22.01 -13.30 33.41
CA THR A 172 22.01 -13.02 34.84
C THR A 172 22.91 -14.00 35.59
N ASN A 173 23.05 -13.78 36.90
CA ASN A 173 23.84 -14.61 37.81
C ASN A 173 25.34 -14.67 37.46
N LEU A 174 25.94 -13.50 37.18
CA LEU A 174 27.34 -13.35 36.75
C LEU A 174 28.36 -13.25 37.90
N SER A 175 27.94 -13.52 39.14
CA SER A 175 28.79 -13.50 40.33
C SER A 175 29.36 -14.89 40.61
N ALA A 176 30.51 -14.96 41.30
CA ALA A 176 31.13 -16.23 41.63
C ALA A 176 30.25 -17.08 42.55
N VAL A 177 30.07 -18.35 42.20
CA VAL A 177 29.31 -19.36 42.94
C VAL A 177 30.26 -20.37 43.54
N SER A 178 30.06 -20.76 44.80
CA SER A 178 30.83 -21.85 45.43
C SER A 178 30.46 -23.20 44.81
N LEU A 179 31.48 -23.97 44.43
CA LEU A 179 31.28 -25.32 43.90
C LEU A 179 31.40 -26.36 45.02
N THR A 180 30.63 -27.44 44.87
CA THR A 180 30.82 -28.68 45.63
C THR A 180 31.40 -29.73 44.69
N SER A 181 32.46 -30.43 45.10
CA SER A 181 33.15 -31.40 44.24
C SER A 181 32.18 -32.44 43.68
N GLY A 182 32.16 -32.60 42.35
CA GLY A 182 31.27 -33.53 41.63
C GLY A 182 29.80 -33.09 41.51
N THR A 183 29.44 -31.91 42.02
CA THR A 183 28.06 -31.39 41.98
C THR A 183 27.97 -30.22 41.01
N ALA A 184 27.00 -30.30 40.09
CA ALA A 184 26.70 -29.24 39.14
C ALA A 184 26.10 -28.00 39.82
N ALA A 185 26.50 -26.82 39.35
CA ALA A 185 25.99 -25.53 39.82
C ALA A 185 25.73 -24.58 38.64
N ASN A 186 24.73 -23.70 38.78
CA ASN A 186 24.47 -22.66 37.79
C ASN A 186 25.39 -21.47 38.04
N VAL A 187 26.21 -21.11 37.05
CA VAL A 187 27.15 -19.97 37.11
C VAL A 187 26.72 -18.80 36.22
N SER A 188 25.65 -18.97 35.44
CA SER A 188 24.92 -17.90 34.74
C SER A 188 23.57 -18.46 34.26
N SER A 189 22.59 -17.60 33.98
CA SER A 189 21.31 -18.01 33.39
C SER A 189 20.72 -16.92 32.50
N ALA A 190 19.86 -17.27 31.56
CA ALA A 190 19.08 -16.30 30.79
C ALA A 190 17.64 -16.80 30.63
N SER A 191 16.67 -15.91 30.84
CA SER A 191 15.26 -16.21 30.55
C SER A 191 14.99 -15.86 29.09
N LEU A 192 14.74 -16.86 28.26
CA LEU A 192 14.59 -16.72 26.82
C LEU A 192 13.13 -16.96 26.45
N THR A 193 12.58 -16.11 25.57
CA THR A 193 11.23 -16.28 25.04
C THR A 193 11.17 -17.45 24.05
N ALA A 194 9.99 -17.73 23.50
CA ALA A 194 9.84 -18.75 22.46
C ALA A 194 10.65 -18.37 21.20
N GLY A 195 11.40 -19.33 20.67
CA GLY A 195 12.28 -19.08 19.52
C GLY A 195 13.39 -20.10 19.40
N ASP A 196 14.27 -19.86 18.44
CA ASP A 196 15.47 -20.65 18.20
C ASP A 196 16.70 -19.82 18.52
N TYR A 197 17.55 -20.32 19.42
CA TYR A 197 18.68 -19.60 19.95
C TYR A 197 19.96 -20.42 19.81
N ASP A 198 21.05 -19.75 19.46
CA ASP A 198 22.39 -20.28 19.67
C ASP A 198 22.90 -19.77 21.01
N VAL A 199 23.29 -20.71 21.87
CA VAL A 199 23.73 -20.42 23.23
C VAL A 199 25.12 -21.00 23.45
N GLU A 200 25.99 -20.19 24.05
CA GLU A 200 27.32 -20.61 24.48
C GLU A 200 27.53 -20.17 25.92
N CYS A 201 28.30 -20.95 26.65
CA CYS A 201 28.67 -20.72 28.02
C CYS A 201 30.19 -20.63 28.17
N THR A 202 30.67 -19.70 28.98
CA THR A 202 32.07 -19.60 29.43
C THR A 202 32.06 -19.57 30.94
N ALA A 203 32.95 -20.31 31.59
CA ALA A 203 33.12 -20.30 33.03
C ALA A 203 34.59 -20.24 33.39
N ASN A 204 34.82 -19.62 34.53
CA ASN A 204 36.11 -19.41 35.13
C ASN A 204 36.12 -20.11 36.49
N PHE A 205 36.87 -21.20 36.60
CA PHE A 205 37.03 -22.00 37.81
C PHE A 205 38.21 -21.44 38.62
N VAL A 206 37.93 -21.01 39.85
CA VAL A 206 38.87 -20.37 40.76
C VAL A 206 39.11 -21.28 41.97
N PRO A 207 40.13 -22.15 41.93
CA PRO A 207 40.56 -22.97 43.07
C PRO A 207 41.20 -22.12 44.16
N ALA A 208 41.09 -22.53 45.42
CA ALA A 208 42.00 -22.09 46.48
C ALA A 208 43.42 -22.65 46.25
N ALA A 209 44.44 -22.07 46.89
CA ALA A 209 45.85 -22.33 46.58
C ALA A 209 46.29 -23.80 46.58
N THR A 210 45.67 -24.65 47.41
CA THR A 210 45.98 -26.09 47.52
C THR A 210 44.99 -26.99 46.79
N THR A 211 43.94 -26.42 46.20
CA THR A 211 42.88 -27.19 45.53
C THR A 211 43.41 -27.78 44.23
N THR A 212 43.25 -29.10 44.10
CA THR A 212 43.65 -29.93 42.95
C THR A 212 42.46 -30.19 42.04
N PHE A 213 42.70 -30.40 40.75
CA PHE A 213 41.66 -30.70 39.76
C PHE A 213 41.63 -32.19 39.42
N GLY A 214 40.44 -32.77 39.42
CA GLY A 214 40.12 -34.06 38.78
C GLY A 214 39.53 -33.84 37.39
N ASN A 215 38.54 -32.96 37.27
CA ASN A 215 38.02 -32.47 35.99
C ASN A 215 37.33 -31.10 36.15
N ILE A 216 37.12 -30.42 35.02
CA ILE A 216 36.24 -29.26 34.93
C ILE A 216 35.32 -29.43 33.73
N GLU A 217 34.05 -29.05 33.89
CA GLU A 217 33.02 -29.24 32.89
C GLU A 217 32.11 -28.01 32.83
N ILE A 218 31.77 -27.58 31.62
CA ILE A 218 30.79 -26.52 31.39
C ILE A 218 29.81 -26.91 30.30
N GLY A 219 28.53 -26.63 30.50
CA GLY A 219 27.49 -26.91 29.52
C GLY A 219 26.34 -25.92 29.55
N VAL A 220 25.57 -25.95 28.46
CA VAL A 220 24.29 -25.23 28.33
C VAL A 220 23.17 -26.21 28.65
N SER A 221 22.31 -25.88 29.61
CA SER A 221 21.19 -26.74 30.01
C SER A 221 19.90 -25.96 30.17
N THR A 222 18.77 -26.55 29.80
CA THR A 222 17.44 -26.03 30.14
C THR A 222 16.97 -26.50 31.52
N THR A 223 17.76 -27.33 32.20
CA THR A 223 17.47 -27.86 33.53
C THR A 223 18.48 -27.30 34.52
N SER A 224 17.98 -26.71 35.59
CA SER A 224 18.81 -26.10 36.64
C SER A 224 19.79 -27.12 37.24
N ALA A 225 21.04 -26.70 37.42
CA ALA A 225 22.10 -27.43 38.11
C ALA A 225 22.26 -28.88 37.60
N THR A 226 22.09 -29.09 36.29
CA THR A 226 22.16 -30.40 35.65
C THR A 226 22.94 -30.29 34.36
N GLN A 227 24.02 -31.08 34.21
CA GLN A 227 24.77 -31.08 32.96
C GLN A 227 23.97 -31.69 31.80
N PRO A 228 24.11 -31.15 30.59
CA PRO A 228 23.46 -31.70 29.41
C PRO A 228 24.18 -32.97 28.93
N GLY A 229 23.59 -33.65 27.95
CA GLY A 229 24.25 -34.77 27.27
C GLY A 229 25.40 -34.33 26.34
N LEU A 230 26.10 -35.32 25.76
CA LEU A 230 27.16 -35.08 24.79
C LEU A 230 26.69 -34.15 23.65
N GLY A 231 27.53 -33.19 23.30
CA GLY A 231 27.20 -32.10 22.36
C GLY A 231 26.62 -30.85 23.03
N GLY A 232 26.22 -30.93 24.31
CA GLY A 232 25.78 -29.79 25.12
C GLY A 232 26.82 -29.26 26.12
N TYR A 233 27.87 -30.03 26.39
CA TYR A 233 28.93 -29.68 27.33
C TYR A 233 30.34 -29.86 26.77
N GLN A 234 31.31 -29.24 27.42
CA GLN A 234 32.74 -29.44 27.23
C GLN A 234 33.40 -29.84 28.55
N LEU A 235 34.24 -30.87 28.51
CA LEU A 235 34.94 -31.44 29.66
C LEU A 235 36.46 -31.37 29.42
N ILE A 236 37.20 -30.97 30.45
CA ILE A 236 38.64 -31.18 30.53
C ILE A 236 38.91 -32.11 31.71
N GLN A 237 39.46 -33.28 31.42
CA GLN A 237 39.90 -34.25 32.40
C GLN A 237 41.40 -34.51 32.18
N ALA A 238 42.22 -33.68 32.82
CA ALA A 238 43.66 -33.67 32.69
C ALA A 238 44.29 -33.14 33.99
N PRO A 239 45.59 -33.40 34.25
CA PRO A 239 46.28 -32.80 35.38
C PRO A 239 46.47 -31.29 35.14
N LEU A 240 45.66 -30.48 35.82
CA LEU A 240 45.73 -29.01 35.79
C LEU A 240 46.51 -28.50 37.01
N ASN A 241 47.17 -27.34 36.86
CA ASN A 241 47.99 -26.77 37.93
C ASN A 241 47.15 -26.46 39.19
N THR A 242 47.57 -27.00 40.33
CA THR A 242 46.96 -26.77 41.65
C THR A 242 46.88 -25.29 41.98
N GLY A 243 45.74 -24.84 42.48
CA GLY A 243 45.54 -23.45 42.90
C GLY A 243 45.56 -22.41 41.77
N VAL A 244 45.58 -22.85 40.51
CA VAL A 244 45.60 -21.96 39.34
C VAL A 244 44.24 -21.96 38.66
N ARG A 245 43.75 -20.76 38.39
CA ARG A 245 42.49 -20.50 37.69
C ARG A 245 42.43 -21.13 36.31
N GLN A 246 41.28 -21.72 35.96
CA GLN A 246 41.03 -22.35 34.67
C GLN A 246 39.81 -21.73 34.01
N THR A 247 39.90 -21.39 32.73
CA THR A 247 38.77 -20.84 31.96
C THR A 247 38.46 -21.77 30.80
N ILE A 248 37.19 -22.16 30.68
CA ILE A 248 36.71 -23.06 29.63
C ILE A 248 35.42 -22.51 29.04
N LYS A 249 35.23 -22.72 27.74
CA LYS A 249 34.03 -22.37 26.99
C LYS A 249 33.39 -23.66 26.49
N SER A 250 32.06 -23.69 26.41
CA SER A 250 31.30 -24.73 25.72
C SER A 250 31.20 -24.45 24.22
N GLY A 251 30.83 -25.47 23.45
CA GLY A 251 30.40 -25.26 22.06
C GLY A 251 29.10 -24.45 21.98
N ALA A 252 28.78 -23.95 20.79
CA ALA A 252 27.46 -23.38 20.52
C ALA A 252 26.41 -24.48 20.47
N VAL A 253 25.40 -24.36 21.32
CA VAL A 253 24.27 -25.29 21.41
C VAL A 253 23.02 -24.59 20.90
N ARG A 254 22.31 -25.25 19.98
CA ARG A 254 21.00 -24.80 19.53
C ARG A 254 19.94 -25.13 20.58
N ILE A 255 19.21 -24.12 21.02
CA ILE A 255 18.11 -24.23 21.98
C ILE A 255 16.82 -23.78 21.31
N LEU A 256 15.88 -24.71 21.15
CA LEU A 256 14.56 -24.45 20.58
C LEU A 256 13.50 -24.45 21.70
N LEU A 257 12.82 -23.32 21.87
CA LEU A 257 11.87 -23.11 22.97
C LEU A 257 10.47 -22.83 22.45
N ALA A 258 9.48 -23.55 23.00
CA ALA A 258 8.07 -23.33 22.71
C ALA A 258 7.43 -22.24 23.59
N SER A 259 8.05 -21.93 24.72
CA SER A 259 7.61 -20.94 25.70
C SER A 259 8.81 -20.33 26.41
N THR A 260 8.57 -19.25 27.17
CA THR A 260 9.62 -18.63 27.97
C THR A 260 10.24 -19.64 28.92
N THR A 261 11.54 -19.88 28.78
CA THR A 261 12.29 -20.91 29.50
C THR A 261 13.62 -20.34 29.96
N THR A 262 14.01 -20.64 31.20
CA THR A 262 15.34 -20.28 31.69
C THR A 262 16.36 -21.29 31.20
N VAL A 263 17.39 -20.80 30.52
CA VAL A 263 18.57 -21.56 30.12
C VAL A 263 19.69 -21.26 31.11
N TYR A 264 20.48 -22.28 31.45
CA TYR A 264 21.52 -22.24 32.47
C TYR A 264 22.89 -22.54 31.87
N CYS A 265 23.87 -21.77 32.32
CA CYS A 265 25.29 -22.09 32.22
C CYS A 265 25.64 -22.92 33.44
N VAL A 266 25.88 -24.22 33.22
CA VAL A 266 26.13 -25.18 34.28
C VAL A 266 27.60 -25.50 34.33
N ALA A 267 28.21 -25.32 35.50
CA ALA A 267 29.59 -25.68 35.78
C ALA A 267 29.63 -26.85 36.77
N THR A 268 30.49 -27.83 36.50
CA THR A 268 30.81 -28.92 37.42
C THR A 268 32.32 -29.04 37.51
N SER A 269 32.85 -29.32 38.70
CA SER A 269 34.26 -29.63 38.88
C SER A 269 34.39 -30.73 39.90
N VAL A 270 35.16 -31.77 39.57
CA VAL A 270 35.67 -32.71 40.57
C VAL A 270 37.01 -32.15 41.02
N PHE A 271 37.10 -31.78 42.29
CA PHE A 271 38.30 -31.23 42.89
C PHE A 271 38.59 -31.85 44.26
N GLY A 272 39.85 -31.80 44.66
CA GLY A 272 40.34 -32.29 45.95
C GLY A 272 41.05 -31.19 46.73
N ALA A 273 40.97 -31.26 48.05
CA ALA A 273 41.46 -30.25 49.01
C ALA A 273 40.74 -28.88 48.90
N SER A 274 40.60 -28.20 50.04
CA SER A 274 40.05 -26.84 50.20
C SER A 274 38.76 -26.57 49.39
N THR A 275 38.67 -25.44 48.68
CA THR A 275 37.45 -24.90 48.08
C THR A 275 37.68 -24.48 46.64
N MET A 276 36.59 -24.34 45.88
CA MET A 276 36.60 -23.81 44.52
C MET A 276 35.35 -22.96 44.30
N THR A 277 35.49 -21.84 43.61
CA THR A 277 34.36 -21.06 43.09
C THR A 277 34.38 -21.05 41.57
N ALA A 278 33.25 -20.71 40.95
CA ALA A 278 33.20 -20.43 39.53
C ALA A 278 32.29 -19.24 39.23
N ASP A 279 32.75 -18.34 38.38
CA ASP A 279 31.94 -17.31 37.73
C ASP A 279 31.72 -17.68 36.26
N GLY A 280 30.60 -17.24 35.69
CA GLY A 280 30.21 -17.61 34.34
C GLY A 280 29.59 -16.46 33.56
N PHE A 281 29.69 -16.59 32.23
CA PHE A 281 29.01 -15.73 31.27
C PHE A 281 28.33 -16.61 30.22
N MET A 282 27.11 -16.25 29.85
CA MET A 282 26.37 -16.89 28.78
C MET A 282 26.18 -15.93 27.61
N ARG A 283 26.57 -16.35 26.42
CA ARG A 283 26.28 -15.65 25.17
C ARG A 283 25.05 -16.28 24.54
N VAL A 284 24.02 -15.47 24.27
CA VAL A 284 22.77 -15.94 23.64
C VAL A 284 22.50 -15.11 22.39
N ARG A 285 22.12 -15.75 21.29
CA ARG A 285 21.65 -15.05 20.09
C ARG A 285 20.45 -15.73 19.46
N ARG A 286 19.38 -14.98 19.17
CA ARG A 286 18.22 -15.50 18.43
C ARG A 286 18.58 -15.69 16.96
N VAL A 287 18.33 -16.88 16.43
CA VAL A 287 18.64 -17.25 15.04
C VAL A 287 17.38 -17.15 14.16
N ARG A 288 16.21 -17.45 14.72
CA ARG A 288 14.89 -17.31 14.07
C ARG A 288 13.75 -17.19 15.06
#